data_AF-K1YED8-F1
#
_entry.id   AF-K1YED8-F1
#
_cell.length_a   1.000
_cell.length_b   1.000
_cell.length_c   1.000
_cell.angle_alpha   90.00
_cell.angle_beta   90.00
_cell.angle_gamma   90.00
#
_symmetry.space_group_name_H-M   'P 1'
#
loop_
_entity.id
_entity.type
_entity.pdbx_description
1 polymer ?
#
loop_
_entity_poly.entity_id
_entity_poly.type
_entity_poly.pdbx_seq_one_letter_code
_entity_poly.pdbx_strand_id
1 'polypeptide(L)'
;MNHYLTIGDAYFRTPGPLFDRNYYLHQVPDLDETLDNPLVHYLSSGRYMGLRPNLLVDPDYYSLTHPEVASSKLDPISHFFKKSRKNKYNRSPSPYFDPQFYCRKYPDAARYSDDPIGAYTHFLRVGISDKRQPSVFFDPAWYLDKTPILHAQGLDPINHYFMFGIHEKKSPCPLFDPIFYLETYKMREGEDPFAHYLRNEQAEDRRPCSWFDPFFYRQKYLAAGPEQVSPLKHYLQQGLRDKLYPNRNVAELGEKPLISVVVPVYNVSPAQLNNCIRSVLYQSYPHWELCLADDCSTHAEIRPLLEQWRESDSRIKVIFLPENGGISAATNAAAAVAGGSYLAFLDNDDELGPDALFSFARAIGSQGADLLYSDEDLIGADGTRFSVFRKPGFNRELLLCHNYITHCVVAKKSLYEKVGGCASELNGAQDLDLFLKLSEQAGRIIHIPEILYHWRASETSTSINHSQKGYADEAGRKSVASSLARRGIAATVNCTELKYFYRARRSLAGGLSVTVLVHWRRPIGDLNPWLARLIGTAGYDIMQLVIAVDDAVDSPDPVATVRRAGAG
;
A
#
# COMPACT_ATOMS: atom_id res chain seq x y z
N MET A 1 -18.33 -3.54 -44.97
CA MET A 1 -19.55 -2.81 -44.57
C MET A 1 -20.80 -3.57 -44.96
N ASN A 2 -21.13 -3.73 -46.25
CA ASN A 2 -22.37 -4.39 -46.69
C ASN A 2 -22.57 -5.80 -46.10
N HIS A 3 -21.53 -6.65 -46.10
CA HIS A 3 -21.62 -7.99 -45.51
C HIS A 3 -21.93 -8.00 -44.00
N TYR A 4 -21.42 -7.01 -43.25
CA TYR A 4 -21.74 -6.88 -41.83
C TYR A 4 -23.19 -6.45 -41.62
N LEU A 5 -23.62 -5.42 -42.36
CA LEU A 5 -24.96 -4.84 -42.26
C LEU A 5 -26.07 -5.81 -42.69
N THR A 6 -25.77 -6.78 -43.56
CA THR A 6 -26.77 -7.75 -44.03
C THR A 6 -26.79 -9.07 -43.27
N ILE A 7 -25.64 -9.50 -42.71
CA ILE A 7 -25.48 -10.86 -42.16
C ILE A 7 -24.63 -10.84 -40.89
N GLY A 8 -23.52 -10.09 -40.87
CA GLY A 8 -22.55 -10.14 -39.76
C GLY A 8 -23.10 -9.77 -38.39
N ASP A 9 -24.00 -8.77 -38.30
CA ASP A 9 -24.61 -8.36 -37.04
C ASP A 9 -25.53 -9.43 -36.44
N ALA A 10 -26.34 -10.10 -37.28
CA ALA A 10 -27.21 -11.20 -36.87
C ALA A 10 -26.43 -12.43 -36.35
N TYR A 11 -25.13 -12.51 -36.65
CA TYR A 11 -24.22 -13.53 -36.11
C TYR A 11 -23.29 -12.98 -35.01
N PHE A 12 -23.66 -11.85 -34.39
CA PHE A 12 -22.90 -11.23 -33.30
C PHE A 12 -21.43 -10.93 -33.66
N ARG A 13 -21.14 -10.69 -34.94
CA ARG A 13 -19.77 -10.38 -35.37
C ARG A 13 -19.44 -8.92 -35.08
N THR A 14 -18.19 -8.57 -35.32
CA THR A 14 -17.68 -7.19 -35.23
C THR A 14 -17.25 -6.73 -36.63
N PRO A 15 -17.65 -5.54 -37.12
CA PRO A 15 -17.45 -5.11 -38.52
C PRO A 15 -15.98 -4.87 -38.88
N GLY A 16 -15.11 -4.76 -37.88
CA GLY A 16 -13.67 -4.56 -38.01
C GLY A 16 -13.11 -3.99 -36.70
N PRO A 17 -11.81 -3.66 -36.64
CA PRO A 17 -11.16 -3.17 -35.43
C PRO A 17 -11.65 -1.80 -34.94
N LEU A 18 -12.57 -1.16 -35.67
CA LEU A 18 -12.95 0.24 -35.45
C LEU A 18 -14.23 0.40 -34.66
N PHE A 19 -15.01 -0.67 -34.54
CA PHE A 19 -16.26 -0.68 -33.81
C PHE A 19 -16.38 -2.04 -33.18
N ASP A 20 -16.50 -2.10 -31.86
CA ASP A 20 -16.75 -3.31 -31.08
C ASP A 20 -18.23 -3.33 -30.70
N ARG A 21 -18.97 -4.29 -31.27
CA ARG A 21 -20.42 -4.42 -31.08
C ARG A 21 -20.76 -4.57 -29.59
N ASN A 22 -20.09 -5.47 -28.90
CA ASN A 22 -20.42 -5.82 -27.52
C ASN A 22 -20.11 -4.65 -26.61
N TYR A 23 -18.94 -4.03 -26.74
CA TYR A 23 -18.59 -2.84 -25.97
C TYR A 23 -19.56 -1.68 -26.22
N TYR A 24 -19.97 -1.46 -27.47
CA TYR A 24 -20.90 -0.38 -27.79
C TYR A 24 -22.27 -0.58 -27.14
N LEU A 25 -22.81 -1.80 -27.17
CA LEU A 25 -24.10 -2.12 -26.56
C LEU A 25 -24.15 -1.90 -25.05
N HIS A 26 -23.03 -2.12 -24.34
CA HIS A 26 -22.97 -1.82 -22.91
C HIS A 26 -23.10 -0.33 -22.59
N GLN A 27 -22.83 0.57 -23.55
CA GLN A 27 -23.06 2.01 -23.39
C GLN A 27 -24.49 2.43 -23.71
N VAL A 28 -25.27 1.58 -24.38
CA VAL A 28 -26.66 1.84 -24.78
C VAL A 28 -27.53 0.60 -24.50
N PRO A 29 -27.75 0.25 -23.22
CA PRO A 29 -28.47 -0.96 -22.84
C PRO A 29 -29.93 -0.99 -23.32
N ASP A 30 -30.50 0.17 -23.65
CA ASP A 30 -31.88 0.31 -24.13
C ASP A 30 -32.02 0.16 -25.66
N LEU A 31 -30.95 -0.12 -26.39
CA LEU A 31 -31.00 -0.30 -27.85
C LEU A 31 -31.69 -1.64 -28.18
N ASP A 32 -32.80 -1.60 -28.93
CA ASP A 32 -33.48 -2.81 -29.39
C ASP A 32 -32.69 -3.49 -30.51
N GLU A 33 -31.83 -4.44 -30.14
CA GLU A 33 -30.99 -5.21 -31.06
C GLU A 33 -31.78 -6.01 -32.12
N THR A 34 -33.09 -6.19 -31.94
CA THR A 34 -33.94 -6.90 -32.92
C THR A 34 -34.41 -5.99 -34.05
N LEU A 35 -34.37 -4.67 -33.85
CA LEU A 35 -34.83 -3.66 -34.79
C LEU A 35 -33.68 -2.75 -35.29
N ASP A 36 -32.68 -2.48 -34.44
CA ASP A 36 -31.63 -1.49 -34.72
C ASP A 36 -30.23 -2.10 -34.75
N ASN A 37 -29.51 -1.87 -35.87
CA ASN A 37 -28.12 -2.29 -36.00
C ASN A 37 -27.18 -1.36 -35.19
N PRO A 38 -26.35 -1.89 -34.27
CA PRO A 38 -25.50 -1.07 -33.39
C PRO A 38 -24.51 -0.16 -34.13
N LEU A 39 -23.94 -0.63 -35.24
CA LEU A 39 -23.03 0.18 -36.06
C LEU A 39 -23.80 1.31 -36.77
N VAL A 40 -25.03 1.06 -37.23
CA VAL A 40 -25.87 2.09 -37.85
C VAL A 40 -26.24 3.14 -36.80
N HIS A 41 -26.70 2.72 -35.62
CA HIS A 41 -27.00 3.62 -34.50
C HIS A 41 -25.80 4.48 -34.13
N TYR A 42 -24.59 3.89 -34.10
CA TYR A 42 -23.37 4.64 -33.86
C TYR A 42 -23.12 5.74 -34.91
N LEU A 43 -23.24 5.39 -36.19
CA LEU A 43 -22.98 6.30 -37.30
C LEU A 43 -24.07 7.39 -37.45
N SER A 44 -25.32 7.11 -37.06
CA SER A 44 -26.41 8.09 -37.13
C SER A 44 -26.44 9.02 -35.92
N SER A 45 -26.29 8.47 -34.71
CA SER A 45 -26.53 9.18 -33.45
C SER A 45 -25.36 9.07 -32.48
N GLY A 46 -24.86 7.85 -32.23
CA GLY A 46 -23.93 7.58 -31.13
C GLY A 46 -22.63 8.38 -31.17
N ARG A 47 -22.04 8.58 -32.37
CA ARG A 47 -20.83 9.38 -32.54
C ARG A 47 -20.99 10.86 -32.20
N TYR A 48 -22.22 11.39 -32.21
CA TYR A 48 -22.53 12.76 -31.82
C TYR A 48 -22.91 12.88 -30.35
N MET A 49 -23.18 11.75 -29.69
CA MET A 49 -23.47 11.65 -28.26
C MET A 49 -22.22 11.41 -27.41
N GLY A 50 -21.03 11.37 -28.02
CA GLY A 50 -19.76 11.09 -27.34
C GLY A 50 -19.54 9.61 -27.02
N LEU A 51 -20.38 8.70 -27.54
CA LEU A 51 -20.23 7.27 -27.31
C LEU A 51 -18.96 6.74 -27.98
N ARG A 52 -18.29 5.78 -27.33
CA ARG A 52 -17.05 5.19 -27.81
C ARG A 52 -17.36 4.01 -28.73
N PRO A 53 -16.79 3.94 -29.94
CA PRO A 53 -17.07 2.84 -30.88
C PRO A 53 -16.41 1.54 -30.43
N ASN A 54 -15.33 1.61 -29.67
CA ASN A 54 -14.57 0.50 -29.10
C ASN A 54 -13.77 1.02 -27.89
N LEU A 55 -13.16 0.10 -27.13
CA LEU A 55 -12.46 0.37 -25.87
C LEU A 55 -11.34 1.41 -25.97
N LEU A 56 -10.67 1.48 -27.12
CA LEU A 56 -9.40 2.18 -27.26
C LEU A 56 -9.49 3.46 -28.09
N VAL A 57 -10.69 3.84 -28.51
CA VAL A 57 -10.96 5.08 -29.23
C VAL A 57 -11.88 5.94 -28.38
N ASP A 58 -11.35 7.07 -27.90
CA ASP A 58 -12.08 8.05 -27.11
C ASP A 58 -12.24 9.35 -27.94
N PRO A 59 -13.42 9.61 -28.53
CA PRO A 59 -13.67 10.78 -29.35
C PRO A 59 -13.42 12.12 -28.63
N ASP A 60 -13.76 12.19 -27.34
CA ASP A 60 -13.62 13.41 -26.53
C ASP A 60 -12.13 13.68 -26.27
N TYR A 61 -11.38 12.66 -25.86
CA TYR A 61 -9.93 12.75 -25.69
C TYR A 61 -9.21 13.09 -27.00
N TYR A 62 -9.59 12.43 -28.09
CA TYR A 62 -8.97 12.64 -29.39
C TYR A 62 -9.20 14.07 -29.90
N SER A 63 -10.41 14.59 -29.75
CA SER A 63 -10.75 15.97 -30.13
C SER A 63 -9.98 17.01 -29.31
N LEU A 64 -9.80 16.75 -28.00
CA LEU A 64 -9.05 17.63 -27.12
C LEU A 64 -7.56 17.68 -27.49
N THR A 65 -6.96 16.51 -27.75
CA THR A 65 -5.53 16.40 -28.08
C THR A 65 -5.22 16.75 -29.54
N HIS A 66 -6.24 16.86 -30.38
CA HIS A 66 -6.12 17.22 -31.80
C HIS A 66 -7.15 18.31 -32.15
N PRO A 67 -6.95 19.57 -31.71
CA PRO A 67 -7.90 20.66 -31.96
C PRO A 67 -8.21 20.89 -33.44
N GLU A 68 -7.32 20.47 -34.34
CA GLU A 68 -7.54 20.55 -35.79
C GLU A 68 -8.76 19.73 -36.26
N VAL A 69 -9.24 18.75 -35.46
CA VAL A 69 -10.48 17.99 -35.73
C VAL A 69 -11.65 18.94 -35.96
N ALA A 70 -11.79 19.99 -35.13
CA ALA A 70 -12.86 20.97 -35.22
C ALA A 70 -12.91 21.68 -36.59
N SER A 71 -11.75 21.90 -37.20
CA SER A 71 -11.62 22.53 -38.52
C SER A 71 -11.77 21.56 -39.71
N SER A 72 -11.75 20.25 -39.47
CA SER A 72 -11.61 19.23 -40.50
C SER A 72 -12.92 18.79 -41.18
N LYS A 73 -14.08 19.19 -40.63
CA LYS A 73 -15.43 18.69 -40.97
C LYS A 73 -15.61 17.17 -40.81
N LEU A 74 -14.62 16.46 -40.26
CA LEU A 74 -14.68 15.03 -39.98
C LEU A 74 -15.01 14.83 -38.51
N ASP A 75 -15.76 13.78 -38.20
CA ASP A 75 -15.86 13.29 -36.83
C ASP A 75 -14.48 12.79 -36.34
N PRO A 76 -14.24 12.74 -35.03
CA PRO A 76 -12.92 12.41 -34.44
C PRO A 76 -12.32 11.10 -34.96
N ILE A 77 -13.15 10.08 -35.18
CA ILE A 77 -12.74 8.77 -35.66
C ILE A 77 -12.35 8.84 -37.13
N SER A 78 -13.23 9.40 -37.96
CA SER A 78 -12.95 9.63 -39.38
C SER A 78 -11.68 10.46 -39.57
N HIS A 79 -11.47 11.45 -38.70
CA HIS A 79 -10.25 12.25 -38.68
C HIS A 79 -9.02 11.41 -38.33
N PHE A 80 -9.07 10.63 -37.24
CA PHE A 80 -8.02 9.67 -36.87
C PHE A 80 -7.64 8.76 -38.03
N PHE A 81 -8.59 8.09 -38.67
CA PHE A 81 -8.29 7.19 -39.79
C PHE A 81 -7.67 7.89 -40.99
N LYS A 82 -8.25 9.02 -41.40
CA LYS A 82 -7.82 9.70 -42.63
C LYS A 82 -6.45 10.37 -42.46
N LYS A 83 -6.15 10.88 -41.26
CA LYS A 83 -4.90 11.59 -40.98
C LYS A 83 -3.79 10.66 -40.52
N SER A 84 -4.06 9.62 -39.73
CA SER A 84 -3.05 8.64 -39.31
C SER A 84 -2.47 7.85 -40.48
N ARG A 85 -3.17 7.76 -41.62
CA ARG A 85 -2.62 7.19 -42.88
C ARG A 85 -1.76 8.15 -43.70
N LYS A 86 -1.89 9.46 -43.48
CA LYS A 86 -1.28 10.50 -44.32
C LYS A 86 -0.15 11.27 -43.64
N ASN A 87 -0.17 11.39 -42.32
CA ASN A 87 0.81 12.11 -41.52
C ASN A 87 1.44 11.19 -40.49
N LYS A 88 2.78 11.13 -40.50
CA LYS A 88 3.64 10.29 -39.66
C LYS A 88 3.76 10.74 -38.19
N TYR A 89 2.90 11.63 -37.71
CA TYR A 89 2.99 12.18 -36.36
C TYR A 89 2.09 11.43 -35.38
N ASN A 90 2.55 11.26 -34.14
CA ASN A 90 1.90 10.52 -33.06
C ASN A 90 0.44 10.95 -32.88
N ARG A 91 -0.50 10.03 -33.12
CA ARG A 91 -1.94 10.26 -32.88
C ARG A 91 -2.44 9.17 -31.96
N SER A 92 -2.49 9.44 -30.66
CA SER A 92 -3.07 8.51 -29.67
C SER A 92 -4.60 8.57 -29.76
N PRO A 93 -5.29 7.45 -30.06
CA PRO A 93 -6.76 7.43 -30.15
C PRO A 93 -7.47 7.50 -28.79
N SER A 94 -6.75 7.22 -27.71
CA SER A 94 -7.22 7.31 -26.32
C SER A 94 -6.04 7.47 -25.36
N PRO A 95 -6.27 7.74 -24.07
CA PRO A 95 -5.24 7.63 -23.04
C PRO A 95 -4.59 6.25 -22.95
N TYR A 96 -5.36 5.21 -23.31
CA TYR A 96 -5.04 3.83 -23.02
C TYR A 96 -4.21 3.16 -24.12
N PHE A 97 -4.05 3.78 -25.30
CA PHE A 97 -3.16 3.31 -26.36
C PHE A 97 -2.31 4.45 -26.93
N ASP A 98 -0.98 4.34 -26.80
CA ASP A 98 -0.01 5.28 -27.37
C ASP A 98 0.85 4.53 -28.41
N PRO A 99 0.62 4.73 -29.72
CA PRO A 99 1.32 4.01 -30.77
C PRO A 99 2.85 4.13 -30.68
N GLN A 100 3.37 5.32 -30.37
CA GLN A 100 4.82 5.53 -30.26
C GLN A 100 5.39 4.88 -29.01
N PHE A 101 4.68 4.92 -27.89
CA PHE A 101 5.08 4.17 -26.70
C PHE A 101 5.15 2.67 -27.00
N TYR A 102 4.07 2.13 -27.59
CA TYR A 102 3.94 0.71 -27.89
C TYR A 102 5.02 0.23 -28.87
N CYS A 103 5.23 0.93 -29.98
CA CYS A 103 6.25 0.59 -30.98
C CYS A 103 7.69 0.73 -30.46
N ARG A 104 7.96 1.65 -29.53
CA ARG A 104 9.28 1.77 -28.88
C ARG A 104 9.53 0.63 -27.89
N LYS A 105 8.49 0.20 -27.18
CA LYS A 105 8.59 -0.85 -26.17
C LYS A 105 8.70 -2.25 -26.78
N TYR A 106 8.05 -2.50 -27.93
CA TYR A 106 7.96 -3.83 -28.54
C TYR A 106 8.64 -3.90 -29.92
N PRO A 107 9.78 -4.62 -30.05
CA PRO A 107 10.56 -4.67 -31.28
C PRO A 107 9.80 -5.15 -32.54
N ASP A 108 8.90 -6.13 -32.41
CA ASP A 108 8.07 -6.65 -33.49
C ASP A 108 6.99 -5.65 -33.97
N ALA A 109 6.59 -4.72 -33.10
CA ALA A 109 5.70 -3.61 -33.43
C ALA A 109 6.44 -2.39 -34.00
N ALA A 110 7.78 -2.32 -33.89
CA ALA A 110 8.57 -1.13 -34.25
C ALA A 110 8.39 -0.67 -35.71
N ARG A 111 8.10 -1.61 -36.62
CA ARG A 111 7.79 -1.33 -38.03
C ARG A 111 6.55 -0.44 -38.25
N TYR A 112 5.68 -0.32 -37.24
CA TYR A 112 4.48 0.52 -37.25
C TYR A 112 4.68 1.88 -36.57
N SER A 113 5.92 2.27 -36.26
CA SER A 113 6.23 3.55 -35.60
C SER A 113 5.68 4.79 -36.33
N ASP A 114 5.61 4.74 -37.67
CA ASP A 114 5.01 5.76 -38.53
C ASP A 114 3.56 5.42 -38.96
N ASP A 115 2.98 4.32 -38.46
CA ASP A 115 1.62 3.85 -38.80
C ASP A 115 0.80 3.56 -37.52
N PRO A 116 0.13 4.59 -36.94
CA PRO A 116 -0.70 4.43 -35.75
C PRO A 116 -1.78 3.35 -35.88
N ILE A 117 -2.34 3.15 -37.07
CA ILE A 117 -3.39 2.16 -37.32
C ILE A 117 -2.79 0.75 -37.38
N GLY A 118 -1.61 0.60 -37.98
CA GLY A 118 -0.84 -0.64 -37.98
C GLY A 118 -0.46 -1.05 -36.55
N ALA A 119 0.04 -0.11 -35.75
CA ALA A 119 0.38 -0.34 -34.34
C ALA A 119 -0.85 -0.77 -33.54
N TYR A 120 -1.98 -0.08 -33.75
CA TYR A 120 -3.25 -0.40 -33.13
C TYR A 120 -3.74 -1.81 -33.51
N THR A 121 -3.70 -2.14 -34.80
CA THR A 121 -4.10 -3.45 -35.32
C THR A 121 -3.20 -4.56 -34.77
N HIS A 122 -1.90 -4.27 -34.62
CA HIS A 122 -0.96 -5.19 -33.98
C HIS A 122 -1.32 -5.44 -32.51
N PHE A 123 -1.63 -4.38 -31.76
CA PHE A 123 -2.05 -4.51 -30.37
C PHE A 123 -3.29 -5.38 -30.23
N LEU A 124 -4.33 -5.15 -31.04
CA LEU A 124 -5.54 -5.97 -30.99
C LEU A 124 -5.31 -7.46 -31.33
N ARG A 125 -4.36 -7.76 -32.23
CA ARG A 125 -4.10 -9.13 -32.70
C ARG A 125 -3.10 -9.91 -31.84
N VAL A 126 -2.14 -9.20 -31.26
CA VAL A 126 -0.97 -9.78 -30.58
C VAL A 126 -0.81 -9.19 -29.18
N GLY A 127 -0.93 -7.88 -29.05
CA GLY A 127 -0.71 -7.20 -27.78
C GLY A 127 -1.66 -7.59 -26.67
N ILE A 128 -2.95 -7.79 -26.97
CA ILE A 128 -3.96 -8.25 -26.00
C ILE A 128 -3.61 -9.65 -25.49
N SER A 129 -3.38 -10.61 -26.39
CA SER A 129 -3.05 -12.00 -26.00
C SER A 129 -1.74 -12.09 -25.21
N ASP A 130 -0.76 -11.28 -25.57
CA ASP A 130 0.55 -11.23 -24.93
C ASP A 130 0.56 -10.33 -23.67
N LYS A 131 -0.60 -9.78 -23.26
CA LYS A 131 -0.75 -8.87 -22.11
C LYS A 131 0.23 -7.68 -22.15
N ARG A 132 0.49 -7.15 -23.35
CA ARG A 132 1.45 -6.07 -23.58
C ARG A 132 0.91 -4.73 -23.09
N GLN A 133 1.78 -3.89 -22.55
CA GLN A 133 1.47 -2.54 -22.10
C GLN A 133 1.17 -1.62 -23.29
N PRO A 134 -0.09 -1.18 -23.51
CA PRO A 134 -0.46 -0.33 -24.65
C PRO A 134 -0.07 1.15 -24.49
N SER A 135 0.09 1.62 -23.25
CA SER A 135 0.44 3.00 -22.93
C SER A 135 1.08 3.10 -21.56
N VAL A 136 1.66 4.26 -21.25
CA VAL A 136 2.17 4.57 -19.90
C VAL A 136 1.07 4.50 -18.81
N PHE A 137 -0.19 4.70 -19.20
CA PHE A 137 -1.31 4.80 -18.28
C PHE A 137 -2.10 3.50 -18.08
N PHE A 138 -1.70 2.41 -18.73
CA PHE A 138 -2.32 1.12 -18.49
C PHE A 138 -1.28 0.02 -18.67
N ASP A 139 -0.90 -0.62 -17.57
CA ASP A 139 -0.03 -1.80 -17.56
C ASP A 139 -0.85 -3.05 -17.17
N PRO A 140 -1.12 -3.96 -18.11
CA PRO A 140 -1.83 -5.21 -17.83
C PRO A 140 -1.23 -6.03 -16.70
N ALA A 141 0.10 -6.08 -16.57
CA ALA A 141 0.75 -6.86 -15.51
C ALA A 141 0.46 -6.24 -14.14
N TRP A 142 0.60 -4.91 -14.03
CA TRP A 142 0.24 -4.17 -12.82
C TRP A 142 -1.25 -4.33 -12.46
N TYR A 143 -2.14 -4.24 -13.45
CA TYR A 143 -3.59 -4.36 -13.22
C TYR A 143 -3.97 -5.77 -12.72
N LEU A 144 -3.33 -6.81 -13.27
CA LEU A 144 -3.52 -8.20 -12.84
C LEU A 144 -2.98 -8.44 -11.43
N ASP A 145 -1.84 -7.85 -11.05
CA ASP A 145 -1.30 -7.94 -9.69
C ASP A 145 -2.26 -7.34 -8.64
N LYS A 146 -3.05 -6.32 -9.04
CA LYS A 146 -4.10 -5.69 -8.21
C LYS A 146 -5.46 -6.36 -8.31
N THR A 147 -5.62 -7.32 -9.23
CA THR A 147 -6.88 -8.06 -9.39
C THR A 147 -6.61 -9.55 -9.62
N PRO A 148 -6.11 -10.28 -8.60
CA PRO A 148 -5.63 -11.66 -8.76
C PRO A 148 -6.67 -12.64 -9.33
N ILE A 149 -7.96 -12.38 -9.08
CA ILE A 149 -9.05 -13.21 -9.62
C ILE A 149 -9.09 -13.22 -11.15
N LEU A 150 -8.69 -12.13 -11.81
CA LEU A 150 -8.64 -12.06 -13.28
C LEU A 150 -7.52 -12.90 -13.84
N HIS A 151 -6.41 -12.96 -13.13
CA HIS A 151 -5.30 -13.84 -13.50
C HIS A 151 -5.75 -15.30 -13.48
N ALA A 152 -6.49 -15.72 -12.44
CA ALA A 152 -6.98 -17.09 -12.31
C ALA A 152 -8.00 -17.49 -13.39
N GLN A 153 -8.81 -16.53 -13.86
CA GLN A 153 -9.84 -16.76 -14.88
C GLN A 153 -9.36 -16.52 -16.32
N GLY A 154 -8.13 -16.04 -16.52
CA GLY A 154 -7.59 -15.73 -17.84
C GLY A 154 -8.31 -14.59 -18.55
N LEU A 155 -8.95 -13.68 -17.79
CA LEU A 155 -9.69 -12.55 -18.35
C LEU A 155 -8.74 -11.45 -18.82
N ASP A 156 -9.11 -10.80 -19.92
CA ASP A 156 -8.35 -9.69 -20.47
C ASP A 156 -8.48 -8.44 -19.57
N PRO A 157 -7.36 -7.89 -19.05
CA PRO A 157 -7.41 -6.81 -18.06
C PRO A 157 -7.91 -5.50 -18.64
N ILE A 158 -7.64 -5.19 -19.93
CA ILE A 158 -8.11 -3.93 -20.52
C ILE A 158 -9.61 -3.97 -20.76
N ASN A 159 -10.15 -5.08 -21.26
CA ASN A 159 -11.58 -5.33 -21.35
C ASN A 159 -12.22 -5.23 -19.96
N HIS A 160 -11.69 -5.94 -18.96
CA HIS A 160 -12.23 -5.90 -17.61
C HIS A 160 -12.27 -4.47 -17.06
N TYR A 161 -11.21 -3.68 -17.25
CA TYR A 161 -11.16 -2.31 -16.76
C TYR A 161 -12.35 -1.47 -17.27
N PHE A 162 -12.63 -1.52 -18.56
CA PHE A 162 -13.74 -0.76 -19.13
C PHE A 162 -15.12 -1.35 -18.82
N MET A 163 -15.23 -2.68 -18.73
CA MET A 163 -16.51 -3.34 -18.48
C MET A 163 -16.95 -3.25 -17.02
N PHE A 164 -16.00 -3.32 -16.09
CA PHE A 164 -16.27 -3.43 -14.65
C PHE A 164 -15.38 -2.50 -13.83
N GLY A 165 -14.09 -2.44 -14.13
CA GLY A 165 -13.09 -1.73 -13.31
C GLY A 165 -13.40 -0.26 -13.05
N ILE A 166 -13.94 0.47 -14.03
CA ILE A 166 -14.38 1.87 -13.85
C ILE A 166 -15.45 1.98 -12.76
N HIS A 167 -16.47 1.11 -12.79
CA HIS A 167 -17.56 1.09 -11.80
C HIS A 167 -17.09 0.59 -10.43
N GLU A 168 -16.16 -0.37 -10.41
CA GLU A 168 -15.51 -0.89 -9.20
C GLU A 168 -14.50 0.09 -8.59
N LYS A 169 -14.31 1.28 -9.19
CA LYS A 169 -13.30 2.27 -8.76
C LYS A 169 -11.89 1.68 -8.74
N LYS A 170 -11.57 0.83 -9.73
CA LYS A 170 -10.20 0.38 -9.97
C LYS A 170 -9.43 1.48 -10.69
N SER A 171 -8.14 1.60 -10.34
CA SER A 171 -7.26 2.54 -11.02
C SER A 171 -6.65 1.90 -12.27
N PRO A 172 -6.45 2.64 -13.37
CA PRO A 172 -5.74 2.14 -14.55
C PRO A 172 -4.21 2.24 -14.40
N CYS A 173 -3.71 3.06 -13.47
CA CYS A 173 -2.28 3.28 -13.28
C CYS A 173 -1.90 3.58 -11.81
N PRO A 174 -0.63 3.42 -11.42
CA PRO A 174 -0.21 3.53 -10.02
C PRO A 174 -0.44 4.90 -9.34
N LEU A 175 -0.57 5.97 -10.13
CA LEU A 175 -0.60 7.35 -9.63
C LEU A 175 -1.93 8.06 -9.85
N PHE A 176 -3.00 7.30 -10.06
CA PHE A 176 -4.37 7.80 -10.07
C PHE A 176 -5.17 7.10 -8.97
N ASP A 177 -5.82 7.88 -8.11
CA ASP A 177 -6.70 7.39 -7.07
C ASP A 177 -8.16 7.72 -7.46
N PRO A 178 -8.93 6.73 -7.95
CA PRO A 178 -10.30 6.96 -8.39
C PRO A 178 -11.24 7.34 -7.24
N ILE A 179 -10.98 6.87 -6.01
CA ILE A 179 -11.82 7.22 -4.85
C ILE A 179 -11.62 8.69 -4.53
N PHE A 180 -10.36 9.11 -4.33
CA PHE A 180 -10.01 10.51 -4.11
C PHE A 180 -10.56 11.42 -5.23
N TYR A 181 -10.40 11.02 -6.49
CA TYR A 181 -10.80 11.84 -7.62
C TYR A 181 -12.32 12.05 -7.69
N LEU A 182 -13.10 10.97 -7.47
CA LEU A 182 -14.57 11.02 -7.45
C LEU A 182 -15.12 11.82 -6.26
N GLU A 183 -14.44 11.80 -5.11
CA GLU A 183 -14.80 12.61 -3.95
C GLU A 183 -14.46 14.09 -4.12
N THR A 184 -13.45 14.40 -4.95
CA THR A 184 -12.94 15.76 -5.13
C THR A 184 -13.61 16.50 -6.28
N TYR A 185 -13.91 15.83 -7.40
CA TYR A 185 -14.36 16.47 -8.64
C TYR A 185 -15.72 15.94 -9.10
N LYS A 186 -16.59 16.85 -9.55
CA LYS A 186 -17.90 16.49 -10.10
C LYS A 186 -17.75 15.97 -11.54
N MET A 187 -18.54 14.96 -11.87
CA MET A 187 -18.48 14.21 -13.12
C MET A 187 -19.88 13.91 -13.65
N ARG A 188 -20.00 13.59 -14.94
CA ARG A 188 -21.23 12.97 -15.46
C ARG A 188 -21.32 11.52 -14.98
N GLU A 189 -22.54 11.03 -14.75
CA GLU A 189 -22.76 9.64 -14.40
C GLU A 189 -22.26 8.70 -15.51
N GLY A 190 -21.59 7.61 -15.12
CA GLY A 190 -20.99 6.65 -16.06
C GLY A 190 -19.72 7.13 -16.78
N GLU A 191 -19.26 8.36 -16.55
CA GLU A 191 -18.04 8.87 -17.16
C GLU A 191 -16.79 8.25 -16.53
N ASP A 192 -15.83 7.86 -17.37
CA ASP A 192 -14.51 7.37 -16.98
C ASP A 192 -13.72 8.44 -16.18
N PRO A 193 -13.44 8.20 -14.87
CA PRO A 193 -12.73 9.14 -13.99
C PRO A 193 -11.36 9.54 -14.51
N PHE A 194 -10.61 8.58 -15.04
CA PHE A 194 -9.23 8.83 -15.48
C PHE A 194 -9.19 9.58 -16.80
N ALA A 195 -10.08 9.23 -17.74
CA ALA A 195 -10.20 10.00 -18.97
C ALA A 195 -10.69 11.44 -18.69
N HIS A 196 -11.62 11.60 -17.76
CA HIS A 196 -12.08 12.92 -17.31
C HIS A 196 -10.95 13.73 -16.66
N TYR A 197 -10.10 13.10 -15.85
CA TYR A 197 -8.89 13.72 -15.31
C TYR A 197 -7.98 14.25 -16.42
N LEU A 198 -7.59 13.41 -17.37
CA LEU A 198 -6.68 13.81 -18.45
C LEU A 198 -7.24 14.93 -19.32
N ARG A 199 -8.57 14.99 -19.50
CA ARG A 199 -9.20 16.09 -20.24
C ARG A 199 -9.09 17.45 -19.54
N ASN A 200 -9.00 17.46 -18.22
CA ASN A 200 -9.04 18.67 -17.40
C ASN A 200 -7.71 18.95 -16.68
N GLU A 201 -6.71 18.07 -16.80
CA GLU A 201 -5.42 18.18 -16.10
C GLU A 201 -4.74 19.53 -16.33
N GLN A 202 -4.77 20.05 -17.56
CA GLN A 202 -4.06 21.29 -17.90
C GLN A 202 -4.88 22.55 -17.66
N ALA A 203 -6.19 22.49 -17.89
CA ALA A 203 -7.06 23.66 -17.75
C ALA A 203 -7.33 24.02 -16.29
N GLU A 204 -7.31 23.03 -15.40
CA GLU A 204 -7.75 23.20 -14.01
C GLU A 204 -6.73 22.70 -12.96
N ASP A 205 -5.54 22.25 -13.39
CA ASP A 205 -4.50 21.66 -12.52
C ASP A 205 -5.05 20.59 -11.54
N ARG A 206 -6.03 19.81 -12.00
CA ARG A 206 -6.69 18.78 -11.17
C ARG A 206 -5.67 17.77 -10.68
N ARG A 207 -5.82 17.29 -9.45
CA ARG A 207 -4.93 16.29 -8.85
C ARG A 207 -5.39 14.87 -9.20
N PRO A 208 -4.49 13.97 -9.63
CA PRO A 208 -4.85 12.58 -9.88
C PRO A 208 -4.94 11.74 -8.60
N CYS A 209 -4.30 12.19 -7.52
CA CYS A 209 -4.31 11.60 -6.19
C CYS A 209 -4.06 12.70 -5.15
N SER A 210 -4.23 12.39 -3.86
CA SER A 210 -4.15 13.37 -2.77
C SER A 210 -2.80 14.11 -2.67
N TRP A 211 -1.70 13.51 -3.11
CA TRP A 211 -0.35 14.02 -2.88
C TRP A 211 0.37 14.55 -4.11
N PHE A 212 -0.08 14.26 -5.34
CA PHE A 212 0.55 14.77 -6.56
C PHE A 212 0.01 16.18 -6.86
N ASP A 213 0.90 17.14 -7.14
CA ASP A 213 0.57 18.55 -7.40
C ASP A 213 0.97 18.94 -8.82
N PRO A 214 0.06 18.86 -9.81
CA PRO A 214 0.38 19.16 -11.20
C PRO A 214 0.80 20.60 -11.44
N PHE A 215 0.22 21.56 -10.71
CA PHE A 215 0.56 22.98 -10.84
C PHE A 215 2.01 23.22 -10.43
N PHE A 216 2.38 22.78 -9.22
CA PHE A 216 3.75 22.86 -8.73
C PHE A 216 4.72 22.14 -9.67
N TYR A 217 4.38 20.91 -10.06
CA TYR A 217 5.24 20.08 -10.89
C TYR A 217 5.50 20.71 -12.26
N ARG A 218 4.44 21.26 -12.88
CA ARG A 218 4.54 21.98 -14.16
C ARG A 218 5.43 23.20 -14.04
N GLN A 219 5.21 24.05 -13.04
CA GLN A 219 6.02 25.24 -12.82
C GLN A 219 7.50 24.90 -12.61
N LYS A 220 7.77 23.83 -11.85
CA LYS A 220 9.14 23.47 -11.48
C LYS A 220 9.92 22.76 -12.59
N TYR A 221 9.27 21.88 -13.35
CA TYR A 221 9.97 20.96 -14.25
C TYR A 221 9.57 21.07 -15.72
N LEU A 222 8.40 21.64 -16.03
CA LEU A 222 7.85 21.67 -17.40
C LEU A 222 7.72 23.06 -18.00
N ALA A 223 7.92 24.13 -17.22
CA ALA A 223 7.72 25.52 -17.67
C ALA A 223 8.61 25.95 -18.85
N ALA A 224 9.72 25.24 -19.11
CA ALA A 224 10.60 25.48 -20.27
C ALA A 224 10.33 24.53 -21.46
N GLY A 225 9.37 23.62 -21.35
CA GLY A 225 9.03 22.63 -22.37
C GLY A 225 7.90 23.09 -23.31
N PRO A 226 7.60 22.30 -24.36
CA PRO A 226 6.45 22.58 -25.21
C PRO A 226 5.18 22.63 -24.37
N GLU A 227 4.35 23.65 -24.61
CA GLU A 227 2.98 23.70 -24.10
C GLU A 227 2.30 22.35 -24.43
N GLN A 228 1.56 21.79 -23.47
CA GLN A 228 0.79 20.53 -23.57
C GLN A 228 1.42 19.22 -23.05
N VAL A 229 2.62 19.20 -22.45
CA VAL A 229 3.10 17.98 -21.76
C VAL A 229 2.29 17.74 -20.49
N SER A 230 1.67 16.56 -20.36
CA SER A 230 0.97 16.11 -19.13
C SER A 230 1.96 15.93 -17.97
N PRO A 231 1.80 16.66 -16.84
CA PRO A 231 2.56 16.45 -15.61
C PRO A 231 2.61 15.00 -15.15
N LEU A 232 1.46 14.31 -15.08
CA LEU A 232 1.41 12.92 -14.64
C LEU A 232 2.16 12.00 -15.60
N LYS A 233 1.98 12.18 -16.92
CA LYS A 233 2.71 11.42 -17.94
C LYS A 233 4.22 11.59 -17.77
N HIS A 234 4.69 12.83 -17.66
CA HIS A 234 6.11 13.11 -17.49
C HIS A 234 6.67 12.49 -16.20
N TYR A 235 5.93 12.58 -15.10
CA TYR A 235 6.36 11.99 -13.83
C TYR A 235 6.49 10.46 -13.89
N LEU A 236 5.51 9.77 -14.49
CA LEU A 236 5.56 8.31 -14.69
C LEU A 236 6.69 7.86 -15.63
N GLN A 237 6.98 8.63 -16.68
CA GLN A 237 8.00 8.24 -17.68
C GLN A 237 9.44 8.59 -17.26
N GLN A 238 9.60 9.69 -16.51
CA GLN A 238 10.90 10.27 -16.23
C GLN A 238 11.05 10.71 -14.79
N GLY A 239 10.04 11.40 -14.23
CA GLY A 239 10.17 12.03 -12.91
C GLY A 239 10.51 11.08 -11.75
N LEU A 240 9.97 9.85 -11.76
CA LEU A 240 10.30 8.83 -10.76
C LEU A 240 11.78 8.43 -10.80
N ARG A 241 12.35 8.27 -12.01
CA ARG A 241 13.75 7.90 -12.23
C ARG A 241 14.69 9.04 -11.86
N ASP A 242 14.30 10.26 -12.22
CA ASP A 242 15.08 11.48 -11.99
C ASP A 242 14.91 12.02 -10.55
N LYS A 243 14.17 11.30 -9.69
CA LYS A 243 13.91 11.67 -8.28
C LYS A 243 13.28 13.06 -8.15
N LEU A 244 12.41 13.45 -9.09
CA LEU A 244 11.72 14.73 -9.08
C LEU A 244 10.67 14.78 -7.97
N TYR A 245 10.37 15.98 -7.48
CA TYR A 245 9.44 16.17 -6.38
C TYR A 245 8.00 16.33 -6.91
N PRO A 246 7.04 15.50 -6.47
CA PRO A 246 5.67 15.55 -6.98
C PRO A 246 4.85 16.70 -6.40
N ASN A 247 5.30 17.31 -5.30
CA ASN A 247 4.62 18.45 -4.68
C ASN A 247 5.61 19.34 -3.91
N ARG A 248 5.11 20.52 -3.52
CA ARG A 248 5.86 21.55 -2.80
C ARG A 248 6.35 21.08 -1.43
N ASN A 249 5.51 20.39 -0.67
CA ASN A 249 5.82 19.96 0.70
C ASN A 249 7.03 19.02 0.74
N VAL A 250 7.12 18.08 -0.21
CA VAL A 250 8.28 17.20 -0.34
C VAL A 250 9.53 18.00 -0.75
N ALA A 251 9.38 18.91 -1.71
CA ALA A 251 10.49 19.71 -2.22
C ALA A 251 11.11 20.64 -1.15
N GLU A 252 10.27 21.23 -0.31
CA GLU A 252 10.66 22.22 0.71
C GLU A 252 11.03 21.60 2.06
N LEU A 253 10.99 20.26 2.17
CA LEU A 253 11.39 19.58 3.40
C LEU A 253 12.84 19.94 3.79
N GLY A 254 13.05 20.45 5.01
CA GLY A 254 14.36 20.94 5.46
C GLY A 254 15.44 19.86 5.47
N GLU A 255 15.17 18.74 6.15
CA GLU A 255 16.01 17.54 6.11
C GLU A 255 15.40 16.49 5.21
N LYS A 256 16.21 15.91 4.31
CA LYS A 256 15.79 14.85 3.40
C LYS A 256 16.66 13.60 3.59
N PRO A 257 16.50 12.88 4.72
CA PRO A 257 17.29 11.67 4.98
C PRO A 257 17.00 10.59 3.94
N LEU A 258 18.04 9.85 3.53
CA LEU A 258 17.85 8.62 2.77
C LEU A 258 17.27 7.55 3.70
N ILE A 259 16.10 7.02 3.36
CA ILE A 259 15.45 5.93 4.08
C ILE A 259 15.65 4.63 3.29
N SER A 260 16.34 3.65 3.87
CA SER A 260 16.47 2.31 3.29
C SER A 260 15.30 1.44 3.75
N VAL A 261 14.45 1.02 2.82
CA VAL A 261 13.38 0.06 3.09
C VAL A 261 13.95 -1.35 3.07
N VAL A 262 13.82 -2.08 4.18
CA VAL A 262 14.40 -3.41 4.41
C VAL A 262 13.29 -4.44 4.29
N VAL A 263 13.43 -5.36 3.32
CA VAL A 263 12.41 -6.36 3.01
C VAL A 263 13.02 -7.77 2.97
N PRO A 264 12.76 -8.62 3.99
CA PRO A 264 13.09 -10.04 3.92
C PRO A 264 12.10 -10.75 2.98
N VAL A 265 12.60 -11.56 2.04
CA VAL A 265 11.77 -12.24 1.03
C VAL A 265 11.88 -13.76 1.20
N TYR A 266 10.75 -14.43 1.38
CA TYR A 266 10.68 -15.90 1.35
C TYR A 266 9.32 -16.37 0.82
N ASN A 267 9.30 -17.15 -0.28
CA ASN A 267 8.14 -17.90 -0.78
C ASN A 267 6.80 -17.13 -0.86
N VAL A 268 6.86 -15.83 -1.13
CA VAL A 268 5.69 -14.97 -1.33
C VAL A 268 5.07 -15.19 -2.71
N SER A 269 3.84 -14.75 -2.93
CA SER A 269 3.27 -14.68 -4.28
C SER A 269 3.99 -13.61 -5.11
N PRO A 270 4.31 -13.88 -6.39
CA PRO A 270 4.86 -12.87 -7.30
C PRO A 270 4.03 -11.57 -7.35
N ALA A 271 2.69 -11.69 -7.33
CA ALA A 271 1.80 -10.52 -7.36
C ALA A 271 1.90 -9.68 -6.08
N GLN A 272 2.01 -10.33 -4.92
CA GLN A 272 2.16 -9.65 -3.63
C GLN A 272 3.52 -8.94 -3.54
N LEU A 273 4.60 -9.61 -3.95
CA LEU A 273 5.94 -9.01 -3.98
C LEU A 273 6.00 -7.82 -4.95
N ASN A 274 5.37 -7.93 -6.11
CA ASN A 274 5.22 -6.83 -7.06
C ASN A 274 4.49 -5.64 -6.43
N ASN A 275 3.43 -5.87 -5.68
CA ASN A 275 2.69 -4.81 -4.99
C ASN A 275 3.53 -4.16 -3.88
N CYS A 276 4.25 -4.97 -3.08
CA CYS A 276 5.20 -4.51 -2.07
C CYS A 276 6.26 -3.58 -2.67
N ILE A 277 6.98 -4.04 -3.70
CA ILE A 277 8.04 -3.26 -4.38
C ILE A 277 7.47 -1.97 -4.97
N ARG A 278 6.29 -2.03 -5.62
CA ARG A 278 5.67 -0.85 -6.23
C ARG A 278 5.17 0.15 -5.19
N SER A 279 4.75 -0.29 -4.01
CA SER A 279 4.37 0.61 -2.91
C SER A 279 5.54 1.50 -2.47
N VAL A 280 6.78 1.01 -2.60
CA VAL A 280 8.01 1.78 -2.37
C VAL A 280 8.38 2.61 -3.60
N LEU A 281 8.29 2.02 -4.80
CA LEU A 281 8.65 2.68 -6.07
C LEU A 281 7.91 4.01 -6.29
N TYR A 282 6.61 4.02 -5.97
CA TYR A 282 5.71 5.15 -6.20
C TYR A 282 5.51 6.06 -4.98
N GLN A 283 6.41 5.99 -3.99
CA GLN A 283 6.40 6.91 -2.85
C GLN A 283 6.56 8.37 -3.32
N SER A 284 5.80 9.27 -2.69
CA SER A 284 5.89 10.71 -2.94
C SER A 284 7.23 11.33 -2.51
N TYR A 285 7.94 10.66 -1.59
CA TYR A 285 9.28 11.01 -1.16
C TYR A 285 10.32 10.25 -2.00
N PRO A 286 11.22 10.91 -2.75
CA PRO A 286 12.10 10.20 -3.69
C PRO A 286 13.44 9.71 -3.10
N HIS A 287 13.77 10.08 -1.86
CA HIS A 287 15.03 9.73 -1.21
C HIS A 287 14.93 8.41 -0.45
N TRP A 288 14.74 7.34 -1.20
CA TRP A 288 14.73 5.97 -0.69
C TRP A 288 15.64 5.06 -1.49
N GLU A 289 15.96 3.93 -0.89
CA GLU A 289 16.45 2.74 -1.55
C GLU A 289 15.72 1.52 -0.98
N LEU A 290 15.60 0.47 -1.79
CA LEU A 290 14.89 -0.75 -1.41
C LEU A 290 15.90 -1.88 -1.32
N CYS A 291 16.10 -2.42 -0.13
CA CYS A 291 17.04 -3.48 0.18
C CYS A 291 16.27 -4.77 0.43
N LEU A 292 16.30 -5.68 -0.54
CA LEU A 292 15.66 -6.98 -0.49
C LEU A 292 16.69 -8.07 -0.20
N ALA A 293 16.36 -9.01 0.68
CA ALA A 293 17.13 -10.23 0.88
C ALA A 293 16.25 -11.45 0.67
N ASP A 294 16.51 -12.19 -0.39
CA ASP A 294 15.87 -13.48 -0.65
C ASP A 294 16.48 -14.56 0.26
N ASP A 295 15.67 -15.08 1.18
CA ASP A 295 16.00 -16.09 2.19
C ASP A 295 15.96 -17.51 1.59
N CYS A 296 16.59 -17.66 0.42
CA CYS A 296 16.62 -18.89 -0.36
C CYS A 296 15.20 -19.40 -0.69
N SER A 297 14.36 -18.54 -1.32
CA SER A 297 13.03 -18.94 -1.78
C SER A 297 13.09 -20.16 -2.70
N THR A 298 12.15 -21.09 -2.50
CA THR A 298 11.99 -22.29 -3.33
C THR A 298 11.05 -22.08 -4.50
N HIS A 299 10.23 -21.02 -4.47
CA HIS A 299 9.37 -20.63 -5.59
C HIS A 299 10.24 -20.14 -6.77
N ALA A 300 10.19 -20.86 -7.89
CA ALA A 300 11.04 -20.62 -9.07
C ALA A 300 10.87 -19.21 -9.68
N GLU A 301 9.75 -18.54 -9.41
CA GLU A 301 9.43 -17.20 -9.94
C GLU A 301 10.12 -16.06 -9.17
N ILE A 302 10.52 -16.28 -7.90
CA ILE A 302 10.98 -15.19 -7.02
C ILE A 302 12.33 -14.63 -7.45
N ARG A 303 13.31 -15.50 -7.72
CA ARG A 303 14.64 -15.05 -8.12
C ARG A 303 14.64 -14.26 -9.45
N PRO A 304 14.04 -14.75 -10.55
CA PRO A 304 13.92 -13.99 -11.79
C PRO A 304 13.20 -12.65 -11.59
N LEU A 305 12.14 -12.63 -10.76
CA LEU A 305 11.40 -11.42 -10.47
C LEU A 305 12.26 -10.36 -9.77
N LEU A 306 13.01 -10.77 -8.75
CA LEU A 306 13.93 -9.88 -8.03
C LEU A 306 15.07 -9.39 -8.93
N GLU A 307 15.62 -10.24 -9.79
CA GLU A 307 16.63 -9.86 -10.79
C GLU A 307 16.09 -8.79 -11.75
N GLN A 308 14.86 -8.98 -12.26
CA GLN A 308 14.19 -7.99 -13.11
C GLN A 308 13.99 -6.64 -12.40
N TRP A 309 13.56 -6.66 -11.13
CA TRP A 309 13.37 -5.42 -10.37
C TRP A 309 14.69 -4.69 -10.12
N ARG A 310 15.74 -5.42 -9.73
CA ARG A 310 17.11 -4.89 -9.56
C ARG A 310 17.64 -4.21 -10.83
N GLU A 311 17.32 -4.76 -12.00
CA GLU A 311 17.76 -4.20 -13.29
C GLU A 311 16.94 -2.98 -13.73
N SER A 312 15.68 -2.89 -13.29
CA SER A 312 14.77 -1.81 -13.71
C SER A 312 14.96 -0.49 -12.96
N ASP A 313 15.43 -0.51 -11.71
CA ASP A 313 15.71 0.69 -10.93
C ASP A 313 16.97 0.52 -10.06
N SER A 314 17.96 1.39 -10.25
CA SER A 314 19.23 1.36 -9.51
C SER A 314 19.12 1.56 -8.00
N ARG A 315 17.97 2.02 -7.50
CA ARG A 315 17.69 2.14 -6.06
C ARG A 315 17.30 0.81 -5.42
N ILE A 316 17.01 -0.22 -6.22
CA ILE A 316 16.61 -1.54 -5.75
C ILE A 316 17.87 -2.42 -5.66
N LYS A 317 18.19 -2.83 -4.45
CA LYS A 317 19.30 -3.72 -4.11
C LYS A 317 18.73 -5.08 -3.70
N VAL A 318 19.30 -6.16 -4.22
CA VAL A 318 18.86 -7.52 -3.91
C VAL A 318 20.06 -8.38 -3.51
N ILE A 319 19.93 -9.09 -2.40
CA ILE A 319 20.86 -10.13 -1.95
C ILE A 319 20.15 -11.48 -2.00
N PHE A 320 20.87 -12.52 -2.43
CA PHE A 320 20.40 -13.89 -2.37
C PHE A 320 21.19 -14.64 -1.31
N LEU A 321 20.52 -15.10 -0.26
CA LEU A 321 21.14 -15.91 0.78
C LEU A 321 21.41 -17.33 0.24
N PRO A 322 22.55 -17.94 0.59
CA PRO A 322 22.92 -19.28 0.10
C PRO A 322 22.09 -20.41 0.73
N GLU A 323 21.44 -20.13 1.86
CA GLU A 323 20.57 -21.04 2.60
C GLU A 323 19.47 -20.23 3.31
N ASN A 324 18.38 -20.90 3.70
CA ASN A 324 17.31 -20.27 4.47
C ASN A 324 17.77 -20.09 5.93
N GLY A 325 18.02 -18.84 6.33
CA GLY A 325 18.40 -18.44 7.68
C GLY A 325 17.24 -17.92 8.53
N GLY A 326 16.04 -17.83 7.94
CA GLY A 326 14.85 -17.27 8.55
C GLY A 326 14.79 -15.74 8.47
N ILE A 327 13.61 -15.22 8.79
CA ILE A 327 13.26 -13.79 8.66
C ILE A 327 14.27 -12.84 9.32
N SER A 328 14.84 -13.19 10.49
CA SER A 328 15.85 -12.36 11.14
C SER A 328 17.15 -12.28 10.34
N ALA A 329 17.62 -13.40 9.80
CA ALA A 329 18.85 -13.44 8.99
C ALA A 329 18.67 -12.65 7.68
N ALA A 330 17.52 -12.83 7.02
CA ALA A 330 17.15 -12.06 5.84
C ALA A 330 17.03 -10.55 6.12
N THR A 331 16.38 -10.17 7.23
CA THR A 331 16.26 -8.76 7.65
C THR A 331 17.65 -8.16 7.89
N ASN A 332 18.52 -8.87 8.61
CA ASN A 332 19.89 -8.41 8.88
C ASN A 332 20.71 -8.28 7.59
N ALA A 333 20.59 -9.23 6.65
CA ALA A 333 21.27 -9.19 5.36
C ALA A 333 20.83 -7.98 4.52
N ALA A 334 19.52 -7.74 4.44
CA ALA A 334 18.98 -6.56 3.76
C ALA A 334 19.41 -5.25 4.45
N ALA A 335 19.41 -5.20 5.78
CA ALA A 335 19.89 -4.03 6.53
C ALA A 335 21.41 -3.78 6.35
N ALA A 336 22.20 -4.82 6.11
CA ALA A 336 23.65 -4.68 5.93
C ALA A 336 24.04 -3.92 4.65
N VAL A 337 23.25 -4.03 3.58
CA VAL A 337 23.47 -3.29 2.31
C VAL A 337 22.80 -1.92 2.25
N ALA A 338 22.07 -1.55 3.31
CA ALA A 338 21.42 -0.26 3.44
C ALA A 338 22.47 0.87 3.54
N GLY A 339 22.35 1.88 2.68
CA GLY A 339 23.13 3.12 2.69
C GLY A 339 22.41 4.30 3.34
N GLY A 340 21.12 4.16 3.67
CA GLY A 340 20.33 5.18 4.34
C GLY A 340 20.70 5.37 5.80
N SER A 341 20.47 6.58 6.32
CA SER A 341 20.66 6.88 7.74
C SER A 341 19.51 6.33 8.61
N TYR A 342 18.40 5.96 7.98
CA TYR A 342 17.24 5.33 8.59
C TYR A 342 16.88 4.03 7.85
N LEU A 343 16.39 3.05 8.61
CA LEU A 343 15.85 1.79 8.12
C LEU A 343 14.33 1.79 8.33
N ALA A 344 13.56 1.47 7.30
CA ALA A 344 12.13 1.20 7.39
C ALA A 344 11.87 -0.28 7.14
N PHE A 345 11.12 -0.95 8.01
CA PHE A 345 10.85 -2.38 7.90
C PHE A 345 9.51 -2.61 7.19
N LEU A 346 9.52 -3.49 6.18
CA LEU A 346 8.35 -3.82 5.35
C LEU A 346 8.36 -5.32 5.03
N ASP A 347 7.23 -5.97 5.27
CA ASP A 347 7.05 -7.39 4.93
C ASP A 347 6.81 -7.55 3.43
N ASN A 348 7.22 -8.69 2.86
CA ASN A 348 7.27 -8.91 1.41
C ASN A 348 5.90 -9.04 0.73
N ASP A 349 4.83 -9.17 1.50
CA ASP A 349 3.44 -9.23 1.04
C ASP A 349 2.61 -7.98 1.39
N ASP A 350 3.18 -7.03 2.14
CA ASP A 350 2.52 -5.80 2.59
C ASP A 350 2.80 -4.61 1.67
N GLU A 351 2.13 -3.49 1.93
CA GLU A 351 2.29 -2.25 1.15
C GLU A 351 2.44 -1.02 2.04
N LEU A 352 3.27 -0.06 1.63
CA LEU A 352 3.31 1.27 2.25
C LEU A 352 2.24 2.19 1.66
N GLY A 353 1.72 3.09 2.50
CA GLY A 353 0.91 4.22 2.04
C GLY A 353 1.73 5.16 1.14
N PRO A 354 1.16 5.80 0.10
CA PRO A 354 1.93 6.57 -0.89
C PRO A 354 2.77 7.75 -0.35
N ASP A 355 2.46 8.23 0.84
CA ASP A 355 3.12 9.31 1.55
C ASP A 355 3.86 8.85 2.83
N ALA A 356 3.94 7.54 3.07
CA ALA A 356 4.59 6.96 4.26
C ALA A 356 6.01 7.49 4.47
N LEU A 357 6.88 7.38 3.46
CA LEU A 357 8.27 7.81 3.59
C LEU A 357 8.40 9.33 3.72
N PHE A 358 7.47 10.10 3.15
CA PHE A 358 7.41 11.55 3.34
C PHE A 358 7.04 11.89 4.79
N SER A 359 6.02 11.25 5.35
CA SER A 359 5.58 11.45 6.73
C SER A 359 6.67 11.09 7.73
N PHE A 360 7.41 10.00 7.51
CA PHE A 360 8.57 9.65 8.33
C PHE A 360 9.71 10.67 8.19
N ALA A 361 10.09 11.07 6.97
CA ALA A 361 11.13 12.06 6.74
C ALA A 361 10.79 13.42 7.40
N ARG A 362 9.52 13.83 7.34
CA ARG A 362 9.01 15.02 8.00
C ARG A 362 9.12 14.93 9.53
N ALA A 363 8.73 13.80 10.12
CA ALA A 363 8.85 13.59 11.57
C ALA A 363 10.32 13.54 12.02
N ILE A 364 11.21 12.94 11.22
CA ILE A 364 12.66 12.94 11.47
C ILE A 364 13.20 14.36 11.54
N GLY A 365 12.99 15.17 10.51
CA GLY A 365 13.56 16.52 10.44
C GLY A 365 12.94 17.51 11.44
N SER A 366 11.64 17.39 11.72
CA SER A 366 10.94 18.32 12.63
C SER A 366 11.06 17.94 14.11
N GLN A 367 11.20 16.65 14.42
CA GLN A 367 11.18 16.14 15.80
C GLN A 367 12.46 15.43 16.20
N GLY A 368 13.44 15.21 15.31
CA GLY A 368 14.73 14.58 15.65
C GLY A 368 14.59 13.14 16.15
N ALA A 369 13.69 12.36 15.55
CA ALA A 369 13.34 11.01 16.00
C ALA A 369 14.45 9.98 15.80
N ASP A 370 14.63 9.09 16.79
CA ASP A 370 15.53 7.93 16.71
C ASP A 370 14.81 6.65 16.27
N LEU A 371 13.55 6.52 16.68
CA LEU A 371 12.66 5.40 16.42
C LEU A 371 11.25 5.96 16.17
N LEU A 372 10.60 5.48 15.13
CA LEU A 372 9.26 5.91 14.72
C LEU A 372 8.39 4.68 14.47
N TYR A 373 7.09 4.85 14.68
CA TYR A 373 6.10 3.91 14.20
C TYR A 373 4.80 4.61 13.79
N SER A 374 3.99 3.96 12.96
CA SER A 374 2.73 4.51 12.45
C SER A 374 1.52 3.65 12.81
N ASP A 375 0.33 4.19 12.55
CA ASP A 375 -0.88 3.38 12.47
C ASP A 375 -0.88 2.55 11.18
N GLU A 376 -1.75 1.54 11.14
CA GLU A 376 -1.89 0.61 10.00
C GLU A 376 -3.35 0.18 9.83
N ASP A 377 -3.67 -0.40 8.67
CA ASP A 377 -4.93 -1.08 8.40
C ASP A 377 -4.68 -2.47 7.81
N LEU A 378 -5.74 -3.28 7.68
CA LEU A 378 -5.69 -4.52 6.91
C LEU A 378 -6.07 -4.29 5.45
N ILE A 379 -5.43 -5.04 4.56
CA ILE A 379 -5.83 -5.15 3.15
C ILE A 379 -6.12 -6.58 2.74
N GLY A 380 -7.10 -6.73 1.86
CA GLY A 380 -7.44 -7.99 1.21
C GLY A 380 -6.46 -8.37 0.10
N ALA A 381 -6.68 -9.51 -0.54
CA ALA A 381 -5.87 -9.94 -1.68
C ALA A 381 -5.95 -8.99 -2.90
N ASP A 382 -7.07 -8.27 -3.03
CA ASP A 382 -7.33 -7.27 -4.08
C ASP A 382 -6.93 -5.84 -3.66
N GLY A 383 -6.36 -5.67 -2.46
CA GLY A 383 -5.99 -4.37 -1.90
C GLY A 383 -7.15 -3.61 -1.24
N THR A 384 -8.35 -4.18 -1.16
CA THR A 384 -9.48 -3.56 -0.44
C THR A 384 -9.13 -3.41 1.05
N ARG A 385 -9.23 -2.20 1.58
CA ARG A 385 -8.91 -1.87 2.97
C ARG A 385 -10.03 -2.23 3.94
N PHE A 386 -9.69 -2.79 5.08
CA PHE A 386 -10.60 -3.06 6.19
C PHE A 386 -9.84 -3.03 7.53
N SER A 387 -10.53 -2.84 8.65
CA SER A 387 -9.96 -2.82 10.01
C SER A 387 -8.76 -1.88 10.21
N VAL A 388 -8.98 -0.77 10.92
CA VAL A 388 -7.92 0.19 11.23
C VAL A 388 -7.38 -0.05 12.63
N PHE A 389 -6.05 -0.16 12.77
CA PHE A 389 -5.37 -0.23 14.06
C PHE A 389 -4.74 1.13 14.39
N ARG A 390 -5.46 1.92 15.21
CA ARG A 390 -4.95 3.16 15.78
C ARG A 390 -4.18 2.86 17.05
N LYS A 391 -2.87 3.11 17.03
CA LYS A 391 -1.99 2.75 18.14
C LYS A 391 -1.93 3.90 19.14
N PRO A 392 -1.74 3.63 20.44
CA PRO A 392 -1.45 4.68 21.40
C PRO A 392 -0.03 5.22 21.19
N GLY A 393 0.28 6.35 21.82
CA GLY A 393 1.67 6.80 22.00
C GLY A 393 2.52 5.77 22.75
N PHE A 394 3.85 5.90 22.67
CA PHE A 394 4.77 4.86 23.13
C PHE A 394 4.53 4.48 24.60
N ASN A 395 4.19 3.22 24.83
CA ASN A 395 3.96 2.66 26.15
C ASN A 395 4.78 1.39 26.32
N ARG A 396 5.91 1.54 27.04
CA ARG A 396 6.83 0.45 27.35
C ARG A 396 6.18 -0.71 28.11
N GLU A 397 5.28 -0.43 29.04
CA GLU A 397 4.62 -1.48 29.82
C GLU A 397 3.64 -2.27 28.95
N LEU A 398 2.93 -1.59 28.04
CA LEU A 398 2.07 -2.26 27.07
C LEU A 398 2.89 -3.14 26.12
N LEU A 399 4.06 -2.66 25.65
CA LEU A 399 4.94 -3.43 24.78
C LEU A 399 5.50 -4.70 25.46
N LEU A 400 5.73 -4.66 26.78
CA LEU A 400 6.13 -5.84 27.56
C LEU A 400 4.99 -6.86 27.72
N CYS A 401 3.74 -6.44 27.48
CA CYS A 401 2.58 -7.30 27.52
C CYS A 401 2.19 -7.83 26.14
N HIS A 402 2.34 -7.06 25.07
CA HIS A 402 1.94 -7.44 23.72
C HIS A 402 2.63 -6.55 22.68
N ASN A 403 2.98 -7.09 21.52
CA ASN A 403 3.50 -6.31 20.41
C ASN A 403 2.37 -5.49 19.75
N TYR A 404 1.97 -4.39 20.38
CA TYR A 404 0.93 -3.51 19.82
C TYR A 404 1.45 -2.60 18.69
N ILE A 405 2.77 -2.59 18.47
CA ILE A 405 3.42 -1.71 17.51
C ILE A 405 3.49 -2.38 16.15
N THR A 406 4.01 -3.61 16.06
CA THR A 406 4.10 -4.42 14.84
C THR A 406 4.71 -3.66 13.65
N HIS A 407 3.90 -2.94 12.86
CA HIS A 407 4.33 -2.16 11.70
C HIS A 407 3.93 -0.67 11.80
N CYS A 408 4.13 0.15 10.79
CA CYS A 408 5.45 0.26 10.17
C CYS A 408 6.43 0.81 11.20
N VAL A 409 7.60 0.19 11.33
CA VAL A 409 8.68 0.68 12.20
C VAL A 409 9.78 1.32 11.35
N VAL A 410 10.25 2.49 11.77
CA VAL A 410 11.41 3.18 11.18
C VAL A 410 12.41 3.52 12.27
N ALA A 411 13.68 3.16 12.10
CA ALA A 411 14.72 3.37 13.09
C ALA A 411 15.99 3.99 12.50
N LYS A 412 16.73 4.79 13.27
CA LYS A 412 18.09 5.20 12.90
C LYS A 412 18.93 3.95 12.66
N LYS A 413 19.66 3.91 11.54
CA LYS A 413 20.52 2.77 11.20
C LYS A 413 21.60 2.54 12.28
N SER A 414 22.19 3.62 12.80
CA SER A 414 23.18 3.54 13.88
C SER A 414 22.60 2.94 15.17
N LEU A 415 21.30 3.15 15.44
CA LEU A 415 20.62 2.55 16.58
C LEU A 415 20.41 1.04 16.36
N TYR A 416 20.00 0.64 15.16
CA TYR A 416 19.87 -0.75 14.76
C TYR A 416 21.20 -1.52 14.87
N GLU A 417 22.29 -0.94 14.37
CA GLU A 417 23.64 -1.50 14.48
C GLU A 417 24.08 -1.61 15.96
N LYS A 418 23.84 -0.55 16.75
CA LYS A 418 24.18 -0.52 18.19
C LYS A 418 23.50 -1.64 18.98
N VAL A 419 22.28 -2.02 18.61
CA VAL A 419 21.53 -3.09 19.31
C VAL A 419 21.74 -4.48 18.72
N GLY A 420 22.55 -4.60 17.66
CA GLY A 420 22.89 -5.89 17.03
C GLY A 420 21.82 -6.47 16.11
N GLY A 421 20.89 -5.66 15.58
CA GLY A 421 19.89 -6.10 14.60
C GLY A 421 18.88 -7.14 15.12
N CYS A 422 18.34 -7.99 14.25
CA CYS A 422 17.39 -9.06 14.58
C CYS A 422 18.11 -10.31 15.10
N ALA A 423 17.51 -10.98 16.09
CA ALA A 423 18.06 -12.21 16.69
C ALA A 423 17.37 -13.46 16.11
N SER A 424 18.11 -14.29 15.38
CA SER A 424 17.55 -15.46 14.66
C SER A 424 16.93 -16.52 15.57
N GLU A 425 17.39 -16.63 16.80
CA GLU A 425 16.79 -17.49 17.83
C GLU A 425 15.40 -17.03 18.30
N LEU A 426 14.99 -15.82 17.90
CA LEU A 426 13.68 -15.21 18.18
C LEU A 426 12.79 -15.09 16.93
N ASN A 427 13.12 -15.80 15.85
CA ASN A 427 12.23 -15.92 14.68
C ASN A 427 10.80 -16.30 15.13
N GLY A 428 9.81 -15.56 14.61
CA GLY A 428 8.40 -15.61 15.02
C GLY A 428 7.97 -14.48 15.96
N ALA A 429 8.92 -13.81 16.62
CA ALA A 429 8.71 -12.60 17.44
C ALA A 429 9.90 -11.63 17.33
N GLN A 430 10.63 -11.69 16.22
CA GLN A 430 11.84 -10.92 15.97
C GLN A 430 11.58 -9.41 15.95
N ASP A 431 10.39 -9.01 15.52
CA ASP A 431 9.88 -7.64 15.51
C ASP A 431 9.70 -7.10 16.94
N LEU A 432 9.10 -7.88 17.84
CA LEU A 432 8.96 -7.54 19.25
C LEU A 432 10.33 -7.39 19.94
N ASP A 433 11.25 -8.35 19.75
CA ASP A 433 12.61 -8.23 20.30
C ASP A 433 13.34 -7.01 19.76
N LEU A 434 13.29 -6.80 18.44
CA LEU A 434 13.96 -5.66 17.82
C LEU A 434 13.41 -4.35 18.38
N PHE A 435 12.09 -4.18 18.47
CA PHE A 435 11.53 -2.95 18.99
C PHE A 435 11.86 -2.74 20.47
N LEU A 436 11.85 -3.80 21.29
CA LEU A 436 12.29 -3.73 22.68
C LEU A 436 13.75 -3.23 22.76
N LYS A 437 14.66 -3.83 22.00
CA LYS A 437 16.07 -3.42 21.93
C LYS A 437 16.24 -1.97 21.49
N LEU A 438 15.55 -1.56 20.42
CA LEU A 438 15.62 -0.19 19.90
C LEU A 438 15.07 0.82 20.92
N SER A 439 13.90 0.54 21.50
CA SER A 439 13.25 1.43 22.48
C SER A 439 14.01 1.57 23.80
N GLU A 440 14.82 0.58 24.17
CA GLU A 440 15.73 0.65 25.32
C GLU A 440 16.87 1.66 25.11
N GLN A 441 17.24 1.94 23.87
CA GLN A 441 18.40 2.76 23.50
C GLN A 441 18.03 4.07 22.79
N ALA A 442 16.80 4.21 22.30
CA ALA A 442 16.30 5.42 21.64
C ALA A 442 16.14 6.56 22.65
N GLY A 443 16.66 7.74 22.32
CA GLY A 443 16.41 8.96 23.08
C GLY A 443 15.05 9.58 22.76
N ARG A 444 14.56 9.38 21.53
CA ARG A 444 13.27 9.92 21.08
C ARG A 444 12.49 8.93 20.20
N ILE A 445 11.34 8.51 20.72
CA ILE A 445 10.39 7.60 20.05
C ILE A 445 9.16 8.40 19.62
N ILE A 446 8.82 8.39 18.34
CA ILE A 446 7.70 9.15 17.78
C ILE A 446 6.65 8.21 17.18
N HIS A 447 5.40 8.38 17.62
CA HIS A 447 4.25 7.78 16.96
C HIS A 447 3.68 8.77 15.93
N ILE A 448 3.45 8.32 14.71
CA ILE A 448 2.73 9.07 13.68
C ILE A 448 1.30 8.49 13.58
N PRO A 449 0.26 9.22 14.04
CA PRO A 449 -1.13 8.75 14.04
C PRO A 449 -1.77 8.87 12.65
N GLU A 450 -1.08 8.36 11.63
CA GLU A 450 -1.49 8.28 10.24
C GLU A 450 -1.39 6.80 9.79
N ILE A 451 -2.31 6.34 8.94
CA ILE A 451 -2.29 4.99 8.38
C ILE A 451 -1.26 4.96 7.25
N LEU A 452 -0.04 4.53 7.56
CA LEU A 452 1.10 4.55 6.62
C LEU A 452 1.53 3.15 6.16
N TYR A 453 0.87 2.12 6.68
CA TYR A 453 1.16 0.71 6.40
C TYR A 453 -0.14 -0.05 6.16
N HIS A 454 -0.10 -0.94 5.16
CA HIS A 454 -1.23 -1.76 4.76
C HIS A 454 -0.84 -3.23 4.93
N TRP A 455 -1.31 -3.82 6.03
CA TRP A 455 -0.98 -5.18 6.42
C TRP A 455 -1.92 -6.17 5.72
N ARG A 456 -1.38 -7.08 4.91
CA ARG A 456 -2.18 -8.02 4.17
C ARG A 456 -2.68 -9.14 5.06
N ALA A 457 -4.00 -9.33 5.04
CA ALA A 457 -4.60 -10.50 5.65
C ALA A 457 -4.31 -11.74 4.79
N SER A 458 -3.35 -12.55 5.22
CA SER A 458 -3.03 -13.84 4.59
C SER A 458 -3.37 -15.01 5.51
N GLU A 459 -3.86 -16.12 4.94
CA GLU A 459 -4.09 -17.38 5.69
C GLU A 459 -2.80 -17.97 6.28
N THR A 460 -1.65 -17.56 5.72
CA THR A 460 -0.30 -17.92 6.15
C THR A 460 0.27 -16.99 7.23
N SER A 461 -0.40 -15.88 7.56
CA SER A 461 0.07 -14.95 8.60
C SER A 461 0.03 -15.62 9.97
N THR A 462 1.18 -15.60 10.66
CA THR A 462 1.35 -16.19 12.00
C THR A 462 0.45 -15.51 13.04
N SER A 463 0.04 -14.26 12.78
CA SER A 463 -0.86 -13.48 13.63
C SER A 463 -2.34 -13.80 13.41
N ILE A 464 -2.74 -14.29 12.22
CA ILE A 464 -4.13 -14.60 11.87
C ILE A 464 -4.42 -16.09 12.11
N ASN A 465 -3.44 -16.98 11.86
CA ASN A 465 -3.59 -18.41 12.07
C ASN A 465 -2.94 -18.87 13.38
N HIS A 466 -3.58 -18.56 14.51
CA HIS A 466 -3.13 -18.94 15.87
C HIS A 466 -2.96 -20.45 16.09
N SER A 467 -3.45 -21.29 15.17
CA SER A 467 -3.29 -22.75 15.23
C SER A 467 -1.88 -23.22 14.83
N GLN A 468 -1.10 -22.35 14.17
CA GLN A 468 0.25 -22.68 13.72
C GLN A 468 1.33 -22.08 14.64
N LYS A 469 1.86 -22.99 15.47
CA LYS A 469 3.20 -23.03 16.06
C LYS A 469 3.38 -22.20 17.36
N GLY A 470 3.43 -22.92 18.50
CA GLY A 470 3.79 -22.36 19.82
C GLY A 470 5.21 -21.77 19.94
N TYR A 471 6.08 -21.97 18.93
CA TYR A 471 7.43 -21.40 18.90
C TYR A 471 7.45 -19.86 18.90
N ALA A 472 6.52 -19.20 18.19
CA ALA A 472 6.48 -17.74 18.07
C ALA A 472 6.05 -17.09 19.39
N ASP A 473 5.06 -17.70 20.05
CA ASP A 473 4.60 -17.29 21.38
C ASP A 473 5.74 -17.42 22.41
N GLU A 474 6.49 -18.53 22.38
CA GLU A 474 7.68 -18.74 23.21
C GLU A 474 8.83 -17.77 22.86
N ALA A 475 9.05 -17.48 21.58
CA ALA A 475 10.03 -16.49 21.13
C ALA A 475 9.69 -15.09 21.69
N GLY A 476 8.42 -14.69 21.67
CA GLY A 476 8.03 -13.40 22.24
C GLY A 476 8.15 -13.37 23.77
N ARG A 477 7.84 -14.48 24.46
CA ARG A 477 8.09 -14.61 25.91
C ARG A 477 9.58 -14.43 26.23
N LYS A 478 10.47 -15.07 25.46
CA LYS A 478 11.92 -14.92 25.56
C LYS A 478 12.39 -13.50 25.24
N SER A 479 11.76 -12.83 24.28
CA SER A 479 12.04 -11.44 23.91
C SER A 479 11.79 -10.49 25.08
N VAL A 480 10.62 -10.61 25.72
CA VAL A 480 10.26 -9.83 26.92
C VAL A 480 11.19 -10.14 28.10
N ALA A 481 11.52 -11.42 28.33
CA ALA A 481 12.45 -11.81 29.38
C ALA A 481 13.87 -11.24 29.15
N SER A 482 14.35 -11.29 27.92
CA SER A 482 15.66 -10.76 27.52
C SER A 482 15.70 -9.24 27.67
N SER A 483 14.61 -8.54 27.32
CA SER A 483 14.49 -7.09 27.54
C SER A 483 14.56 -6.71 29.01
N LEU A 484 13.91 -7.47 29.91
CA LEU A 484 13.99 -7.22 31.35
C LEU A 484 15.40 -7.49 31.88
N ALA A 485 16.03 -8.58 31.43
CA ALA A 485 17.39 -8.95 31.81
C ALA A 485 18.44 -7.91 31.36
N ARG A 486 18.39 -7.41 30.11
CA ARG A 486 19.29 -6.37 29.59
C ARG A 486 19.25 -5.07 30.42
N ARG A 487 18.12 -4.79 31.07
CA ARG A 487 17.92 -3.62 31.95
C ARG A 487 18.16 -3.90 33.43
N GLY A 488 18.58 -5.12 33.80
CA GLY A 488 18.79 -5.50 35.20
C GLY A 488 17.51 -5.60 36.02
N ILE A 489 16.35 -5.80 35.37
CA ILE A 489 15.06 -5.93 36.05
C ILE A 489 14.81 -7.41 36.34
N ALA A 490 14.91 -7.80 37.62
CA ALA A 490 14.57 -9.14 38.06
C ALA A 490 13.06 -9.39 37.85
N ALA A 491 12.73 -10.38 37.02
CA ALA A 491 11.34 -10.72 36.72
C ALA A 491 11.20 -12.15 36.20
N THR A 492 10.01 -12.71 36.35
CA THR A 492 9.56 -13.92 35.65
C THR A 492 8.59 -13.53 34.54
N VAL A 493 8.70 -14.14 33.36
CA VAL A 493 7.84 -13.85 32.22
C VAL A 493 7.16 -15.13 31.78
N ASN A 494 5.83 -15.10 31.77
CA ASN A 494 4.98 -16.22 31.39
C ASN A 494 4.10 -15.83 30.19
N CYS A 495 3.84 -16.78 29.29
CA CYS A 495 2.74 -16.65 28.34
C CYS A 495 1.40 -16.58 29.08
N THR A 496 0.41 -15.96 28.45
CA THR A 496 -0.97 -15.96 28.96
C THR A 496 -1.85 -16.92 28.16
N GLU A 497 -3.14 -16.99 28.51
CA GLU A 497 -4.14 -17.73 27.73
C GLU A 497 -4.40 -17.08 26.36
N LEU A 498 -4.14 -15.78 26.24
CA LEU A 498 -4.18 -15.06 24.97
C LEU A 498 -2.81 -15.18 24.28
N LYS A 499 -2.82 -15.65 23.03
CA LYS A 499 -1.60 -15.79 22.23
C LYS A 499 -0.96 -14.45 21.96
N TYR A 500 0.38 -14.40 22.05
CA TYR A 500 1.17 -13.18 21.89
C TYR A 500 0.92 -12.13 22.99
N PHE A 501 0.33 -12.54 24.11
CA PHE A 501 0.24 -11.75 25.32
C PHE A 501 1.08 -12.39 26.43
N TYR A 502 1.85 -11.55 27.12
CA TYR A 502 2.84 -11.93 28.11
C TYR A 502 2.55 -11.26 29.46
N ARG A 503 2.91 -11.95 30.53
CA ARG A 503 2.84 -11.44 31.89
C ARG A 503 4.23 -11.41 32.50
N ALA A 504 4.82 -10.21 32.55
CA ALA A 504 6.05 -9.93 33.28
C ALA A 504 5.74 -9.65 34.75
N ARG A 505 6.15 -10.56 35.65
CA ARG A 505 6.07 -10.39 37.10
C ARG A 505 7.45 -10.01 37.63
N ARG A 506 7.61 -8.73 37.96
CA ARG A 506 8.85 -8.19 38.54
C ARG A 506 9.02 -8.69 39.97
N SER A 507 10.24 -9.11 40.29
CA SER A 507 10.65 -9.41 41.65
C SER A 507 10.90 -8.09 42.37
N LEU A 508 10.27 -7.93 43.52
CA LEU A 508 10.54 -6.81 44.42
C LEU A 508 11.72 -7.19 45.31
N ALA A 509 12.61 -6.22 45.59
CA ALA A 509 13.54 -6.37 46.70
C ALA A 509 12.71 -6.56 47.99
N GLY A 510 13.06 -7.55 48.81
CA GLY A 510 12.34 -7.83 50.05
C GLY A 510 12.26 -6.60 50.97
N GLY A 511 11.19 -6.51 51.77
CA GLY A 511 11.01 -5.44 52.76
C GLY A 511 10.27 -4.19 52.26
N LEU A 512 9.61 -4.22 51.10
CA LEU A 512 8.72 -3.13 50.70
C LEU A 512 7.40 -3.19 51.47
N SER A 513 7.15 -2.15 52.26
CA SER A 513 5.91 -1.94 52.99
C SER A 513 4.86 -1.28 52.09
N VAL A 514 3.80 -2.00 51.74
CA VAL A 514 2.70 -1.41 50.96
C VAL A 514 1.53 -1.08 51.87
N THR A 515 1.07 0.18 51.80
CA THR A 515 -0.21 0.60 52.35
C THR A 515 -1.26 0.56 51.26
N VAL A 516 -2.30 -0.26 51.43
CA VAL A 516 -3.40 -0.33 50.48
C VAL A 516 -4.58 0.46 51.05
N LEU A 517 -5.11 1.40 50.27
CA LEU A 517 -6.30 2.18 50.59
C LEU A 517 -7.49 1.57 49.86
N VAL A 518 -8.52 1.18 50.61
CA VAL A 518 -9.70 0.51 50.07
C VAL A 518 -10.93 1.33 50.42
N HIS A 519 -11.70 1.70 49.41
CA HIS A 519 -13.05 2.22 49.62
C HIS A 519 -14.05 1.08 49.40
N TRP A 520 -14.65 0.61 50.50
CA TRP A 520 -15.50 -0.57 50.53
C TRP A 520 -16.98 -0.19 50.46
N ARG A 521 -17.66 -0.68 49.43
CA ARG A 521 -19.09 -0.41 49.16
C ARG A 521 -19.94 -1.68 49.01
N ARG A 522 -19.45 -2.82 49.52
CA ARG A 522 -20.14 -4.13 49.46
C ARG A 522 -20.59 -4.53 50.87
N PRO A 523 -21.52 -5.49 51.02
CA PRO A 523 -21.89 -5.99 52.34
C PRO A 523 -20.67 -6.39 53.18
N ILE A 524 -20.68 -6.08 54.49
CA ILE A 524 -19.53 -6.31 55.37
C ILE A 524 -19.12 -7.78 55.44
N GLY A 525 -20.05 -8.71 55.24
CA GLY A 525 -19.78 -10.15 55.17
C GLY A 525 -18.84 -10.57 54.04
N ASP A 526 -18.76 -9.79 52.97
CA ASP A 526 -17.87 -10.04 51.82
C ASP A 526 -16.43 -9.54 52.04
N LEU A 527 -16.21 -8.73 53.09
CA LEU A 527 -14.93 -8.07 53.34
C LEU A 527 -13.84 -9.11 53.65
N ASN A 528 -14.09 -10.03 54.57
CA ASN A 528 -13.09 -11.02 54.98
C ASN A 528 -12.66 -11.97 53.84
N PRO A 529 -13.57 -12.56 53.03
CA PRO A 529 -13.18 -13.33 51.86
C PRO A 529 -12.36 -12.54 50.84
N TRP A 530 -12.70 -11.27 50.62
CA TRP A 530 -11.96 -10.38 49.72
C TRP A 530 -10.56 -10.06 50.26
N LEU A 531 -10.44 -9.77 51.55
CA LEU A 531 -9.17 -9.52 52.24
C LEU A 531 -8.23 -10.71 52.15
N ALA A 532 -8.73 -11.91 52.42
CA ALA A 532 -7.96 -13.15 52.31
C ALA A 532 -7.43 -13.34 50.88
N ARG A 533 -8.25 -13.03 49.86
CA ARG A 533 -7.83 -13.09 48.46
C ARG A 533 -6.79 -12.02 48.14
N LEU A 534 -6.97 -10.77 48.57
CA LEU A 534 -6.01 -9.69 48.35
C LEU A 534 -4.64 -10.06 48.94
N ILE A 535 -4.59 -10.44 50.21
CA ILE A 535 -3.35 -10.83 50.90
C ILE A 535 -2.73 -12.06 50.22
N GLY A 536 -3.53 -13.06 49.87
CA GLY A 536 -3.05 -14.27 49.21
C GLY A 536 -2.55 -14.07 47.77
N THR A 537 -2.91 -12.95 47.11
CA THR A 537 -2.55 -12.68 45.71
C THR A 537 -1.59 -11.51 45.52
N ALA A 538 -1.36 -10.70 46.57
CA ALA A 538 -0.54 -9.48 46.49
C ALA A 538 0.91 -9.76 46.05
N GLY A 539 1.51 -10.86 46.52
CA GLY A 539 2.91 -11.18 46.20
C GLY A 539 3.93 -10.22 46.85
N TYR A 540 3.52 -9.42 47.83
CA TYR A 540 4.33 -8.54 48.67
C TYR A 540 3.67 -8.38 50.05
N ASP A 541 4.44 -7.88 51.04
CA ASP A 541 3.93 -7.63 52.38
C ASP A 541 3.08 -6.35 52.42
N ILE A 542 1.77 -6.53 52.61
CA ILE A 542 0.85 -5.43 52.93
C ILE A 542 1.05 -5.09 54.41
N MET A 543 1.73 -3.98 54.67
CA MET A 543 2.04 -3.54 56.04
C MET A 543 0.86 -2.84 56.70
N GLN A 544 0.05 -2.14 55.91
CA GLN A 544 -1.12 -1.46 56.41
C GLN A 544 -2.25 -1.55 55.37
N LEU A 545 -3.45 -1.83 55.84
CA LEU A 545 -4.64 -1.75 55.02
C LEU A 545 -5.59 -0.75 55.67
N VAL A 546 -5.86 0.35 54.97
CA VAL A 546 -6.82 1.37 55.43
C VAL A 546 -8.09 1.18 54.64
N ILE A 547 -9.18 0.84 55.33
CA ILE A 547 -10.47 0.58 54.70
C ILE A 547 -11.44 1.67 55.14
N ALA A 548 -11.89 2.48 54.20
CA ALA A 548 -13.05 3.34 54.38
C ALA A 548 -14.29 2.53 54.00
N VAL A 549 -15.21 2.35 54.94
CA VAL A 549 -16.47 1.62 54.74
C VAL A 549 -17.59 2.66 54.74
N ASP A 550 -18.40 2.69 53.68
CA ASP A 550 -19.67 3.44 53.70
C ASP A 550 -20.68 2.64 54.53
N ASP A 551 -20.75 2.90 55.84
CA ASP A 551 -21.89 2.45 56.64
C ASP A 551 -23.04 3.43 56.44
N ALA A 552 -24.01 3.02 55.64
CA ALA A 552 -25.35 3.55 55.80
C ALA A 552 -25.89 3.06 57.16
N VAL A 553 -25.93 4.00 58.11
CA VAL A 553 -26.73 4.02 59.36
C VAL A 553 -26.10 3.32 60.59
N ASP A 554 -25.69 4.15 61.56
CA ASP A 554 -25.47 3.87 63.00
C ASP A 554 -24.20 3.13 63.48
N SER A 555 -23.00 3.60 63.10
CA SER A 555 -21.75 3.28 63.83
C SER A 555 -20.84 4.51 63.98
N PRO A 556 -20.21 4.77 65.15
CA PRO A 556 -19.58 6.06 65.44
C PRO A 556 -18.19 6.28 64.82
N ASP A 557 -17.63 5.30 64.09
CA ASP A 557 -16.26 5.41 63.54
C ASP A 557 -16.23 4.99 62.06
N PRO A 558 -16.19 5.93 61.09
CA PRO A 558 -16.27 5.65 59.66
C PRO A 558 -14.96 5.11 59.03
N VAL A 559 -13.91 4.92 59.84
CA VAL A 559 -12.59 4.49 59.37
C VAL A 559 -12.04 3.37 60.26
N ALA A 560 -12.14 2.13 59.78
CA ALA A 560 -11.44 1.00 60.39
C ALA A 560 -10.02 0.91 59.80
N THR A 561 -9.00 1.28 60.59
CA THR A 561 -7.61 0.99 60.22
C THR A 561 -7.26 -0.43 60.66
N VAL A 562 -7.14 -1.36 59.71
CA VAL A 562 -6.65 -2.72 60.00
C VAL A 562 -5.13 -2.71 59.87
N ARG A 563 -4.42 -2.54 60.99
CA ARG A 563 -2.98 -2.79 61.05
C ARG A 563 -2.76 -4.27 61.28
N ARG A 564 -1.94 -4.91 60.45
CA ARG A 564 -1.43 -6.25 60.77
C ARG A 564 -0.51 -6.08 61.99
N ALA A 565 -0.91 -6.62 63.14
CA ALA A 565 0.02 -6.83 64.24
C ALA A 565 1.15 -7.75 63.72
N GLY A 566 2.39 -7.39 64.02
CA GLY A 566 3.59 -7.82 63.31
C GLY A 566 3.70 -9.32 63.04
N ALA A 567 4.38 -9.65 61.95
CA ALA A 567 5.04 -10.93 61.81
C ALA A 567 5.94 -11.16 63.03
N GLY A 568 5.99 -12.41 63.51
CA GLY A 568 7.15 -12.86 64.28
C GLY A 568 8.42 -12.71 63.45
#